data_AF-A0A935V5V2-F1
#
_entry.id   AF-A0A935V5V2-F1
#
_cell.length_a   1.000
_cell.length_b   1.000
_cell.length_c   1.000
_cell.angle_alpha   90.00
_cell.angle_beta   90.00
_cell.angle_gamma   90.00
#
_symmetry.space_group_name_H-M   'P 1'
#
loop_
_entity.id
_entity.type
_entity.pdbx_description
1 polymer ?
#
loop_
_entity_poly.entity_id
_entity_poly.type
_entity_poly.pdbx_seq_one_letter_code
_entity_poly.pdbx_strand_id
1 'polypeptide(L)'
;MKILLTLAAGALLALPAFAQSAVDYCARARDPARCEARQAALKNCAEQRGAAKRACLEASMPPVDCSKAQNPQTCEAAEKAKKVCAGKTGKDLKTCLRDELPRNKRKKQRSGTAKAAAK
;
A
#
# COMPACT_ATOMS: atom_id res chain seq x y z
N MET A 1 -66.75 -4.15 -3.67
CA MET A 1 -65.94 -2.97 -3.26
C MET A 1 -65.59 -3.15 -1.79
N LYS A 2 -64.38 -3.03 -1.28
CA LYS A 2 -63.08 -2.60 -1.81
C LYS A 2 -62.00 -3.18 -0.85
N ILE A 3 -61.14 -4.04 -1.40
CA ILE A 3 -59.70 -4.23 -1.15
C ILE A 3 -59.21 -4.24 0.32
N LEU A 4 -58.93 -5.47 0.80
CA LEU A 4 -57.97 -5.79 1.85
C LEU A 4 -56.52 -5.58 1.36
N LEU A 5 -55.66 -5.14 2.29
CA LEU A 5 -54.22 -5.43 2.42
C LEU A 5 -53.29 -5.17 1.21
N THR A 6 -52.41 -4.16 1.32
CA THR A 6 -51.00 -4.28 0.86
C THR A 6 -50.11 -3.23 1.53
N LEU A 7 -49.33 -3.71 2.51
CA LEU A 7 -47.89 -3.50 2.68
C LEU A 7 -47.31 -2.09 2.43
N ALA A 8 -47.11 -1.36 3.53
CA ALA A 8 -46.01 -0.41 3.65
C ALA A 8 -44.68 -1.21 3.70
N ALA A 9 -44.10 -1.52 2.54
CA ALA A 9 -42.79 -2.13 2.42
C ALA A 9 -42.06 -1.51 1.22
N GLY A 10 -41.57 -0.29 1.39
CA GLY A 10 -40.98 0.47 0.29
C GLY A 10 -39.96 1.50 0.74
N ALA A 11 -39.05 1.15 1.66
CA ALA A 11 -37.94 2.03 2.03
C ALA A 11 -36.70 1.30 2.56
N LEU A 12 -36.34 0.12 2.02
CA LEU A 12 -35.19 -0.66 2.52
C LEU A 12 -34.22 -1.19 1.45
N LEU A 13 -34.26 -0.69 0.21
CA LEU A 13 -33.29 -1.08 -0.84
C LEU A 13 -32.32 0.05 -1.23
N ALA A 14 -31.80 0.77 -0.25
CA ALA A 14 -30.55 1.54 -0.41
C ALA A 14 -29.46 0.92 0.47
N LEU A 15 -29.17 -0.38 0.25
CA LEU A 15 -27.93 -0.97 0.76
C LEU A 15 -26.74 -0.41 -0.04
N PRO A 16 -25.60 -0.16 0.62
CA PRO A 16 -24.63 0.82 0.19
C PRO A 16 -23.86 0.32 -1.04
N ALA A 17 -24.00 1.03 -2.16
CA ALA A 17 -23.14 0.87 -3.35
C ALA A 17 -21.64 1.07 -3.07
N PHE A 18 -21.27 1.49 -1.85
CA PHE A 18 -19.89 1.72 -1.42
C PHE A 18 -19.11 0.46 -1.04
N ALA A 19 -19.76 -0.70 -0.87
CA ALA A 19 -19.07 -1.96 -0.55
C ALA A 19 -18.60 -2.73 -1.81
N GLN A 20 -19.31 -2.59 -2.93
CA GLN A 20 -19.01 -3.30 -4.19
C GLN A 20 -17.74 -2.75 -4.87
N SER A 21 -17.48 -1.45 -4.74
CA SER A 21 -16.35 -0.79 -5.39
C SER A 21 -14.97 -1.28 -4.90
N ALA A 22 -14.90 -1.78 -3.67
CA ALA A 22 -13.64 -2.24 -3.08
C ALA A 22 -13.24 -3.64 -3.58
N VAL A 23 -14.21 -4.54 -3.77
CA VAL A 23 -13.98 -5.92 -4.25
C VAL A 23 -13.63 -5.92 -5.74
N ASP A 24 -14.38 -5.17 -6.55
CA ASP A 24 -14.10 -5.02 -7.98
C ASP A 24 -12.75 -4.33 -8.26
N TYR A 25 -12.32 -3.44 -7.36
CA TYR A 25 -11.02 -2.77 -7.45
C TYR A 25 -9.84 -3.71 -7.18
N CYS A 26 -9.96 -4.61 -6.19
CA CYS A 26 -8.88 -5.58 -5.91
C CYS A 26 -8.77 -6.67 -6.98
N ALA A 27 -9.89 -7.10 -7.57
CA ALA A 27 -9.87 -8.08 -8.65
C ALA A 27 -9.04 -7.63 -9.87
N ARG A 28 -8.91 -6.31 -10.09
CA ARG A 28 -8.11 -5.71 -11.18
C ARG A 28 -6.71 -5.30 -10.73
N ALA A 29 -6.39 -5.45 -9.44
CA ALA A 29 -5.08 -5.09 -8.93
C ALA A 29 -4.01 -6.07 -9.43
N ARG A 30 -2.76 -5.61 -9.48
CA ARG A 30 -1.62 -6.45 -9.83
C ARG A 30 -1.41 -7.63 -8.86
N ASP A 31 -1.85 -7.45 -7.61
CA ASP A 31 -1.83 -8.46 -6.56
C ASP A 31 -3.15 -8.38 -5.78
N PRO A 32 -4.18 -9.14 -6.19
CA PRO A 32 -5.51 -9.10 -5.58
C PRO A 32 -5.49 -9.47 -4.09
N ALA A 33 -4.77 -10.53 -3.71
CA ALA A 33 -4.69 -11.00 -2.33
C ALA A 33 -4.09 -9.93 -1.40
N ARG A 34 -3.02 -9.26 -1.85
CA ARG A 34 -2.41 -8.17 -1.07
C ARG A 34 -3.29 -6.91 -1.03
N CYS A 35 -4.06 -6.66 -2.08
CA CYS A 35 -5.05 -5.59 -2.10
C CYS A 35 -6.14 -5.83 -1.05
N GLU A 36 -6.71 -7.04 -1.02
CA GLU A 36 -7.72 -7.45 -0.04
C GLU A 36 -7.19 -7.37 1.39
N ALA A 37 -5.98 -7.89 1.63
CA ALA A 37 -5.32 -7.78 2.93
C ALA A 37 -5.15 -6.31 3.36
N ARG A 38 -4.83 -5.41 2.43
CA ARG A 38 -4.74 -3.97 2.72
C ARG A 38 -6.09 -3.37 3.07
N GLN A 39 -7.17 -3.78 2.41
CA GLN A 39 -8.51 -3.30 2.76
C GLN A 39 -8.93 -3.80 4.14
N ALA A 40 -8.66 -5.06 4.46
CA ALA A 40 -8.89 -5.61 5.79
C ALA A 40 -8.09 -4.84 6.86
N ALA A 41 -6.80 -4.59 6.62
CA ALA A 41 -5.96 -3.79 7.50
C ALA A 41 -6.51 -2.37 7.70
N LEU A 42 -7.01 -1.71 6.64
CA LEU A 42 -7.61 -0.39 6.75
C LEU A 42 -8.87 -0.37 7.63
N LYS A 43 -9.69 -1.43 7.57
CA LYS A 43 -10.86 -1.61 8.44
C LYS A 43 -10.43 -1.87 9.89
N ASN A 44 -9.49 -2.79 10.09
CA ASN A 44 -9.00 -3.15 11.43
C ASN A 44 -8.29 -1.99 12.14
N CYS A 45 -7.61 -1.13 11.38
CA CYS A 45 -6.89 0.04 11.89
C CYS A 45 -7.70 1.34 11.77
N ALA A 46 -9.03 1.28 11.62
CA ALA A 46 -9.87 2.46 11.36
C ALA A 46 -9.81 3.50 12.49
N GLU A 47 -9.84 3.03 13.74
CA GLU A 47 -9.84 3.87 14.96
C GLU A 47 -8.48 4.51 15.25
N GLN A 48 -7.41 3.96 14.68
CA GLN A 48 -6.06 4.47 14.87
C GLN A 48 -5.84 5.74 14.03
N ARG A 49 -5.01 6.65 14.52
CA ARG A 49 -4.61 7.89 13.82
C ARG A 49 -3.10 8.08 13.81
N GLY A 50 -2.61 8.93 12.91
CA GLY A 50 -1.20 9.34 12.86
C GLY A 50 -0.20 8.17 12.82
N ALA A 51 0.75 8.16 13.75
CA ALA A 51 1.79 7.14 13.84
C ALA A 51 1.24 5.77 14.25
N ALA A 52 0.27 5.72 15.16
CA ALA A 52 -0.37 4.48 15.59
C ALA A 52 -1.07 3.77 14.42
N LYS A 53 -1.76 4.53 13.55
CA LYS A 53 -2.37 3.96 12.34
C LYS A 53 -1.34 3.33 11.42
N ARG A 54 -0.21 4.00 11.20
CA ARG A 54 0.87 3.50 10.35
C ARG A 54 1.47 2.21 10.90
N ALA A 55 1.74 2.16 12.20
CA ALA A 55 2.24 0.95 12.85
C ALA A 55 1.24 -0.21 12.76
N CYS A 56 -0.04 0.06 13.00
CA CYS A 56 -1.11 -0.94 12.87
C CYS A 56 -1.20 -1.50 11.45
N LEU A 57 -1.16 -0.64 10.43
CA LEU A 57 -1.19 -1.07 9.03
C LEU A 57 0.03 -1.90 8.66
N GLU A 58 1.23 -1.48 9.08
CA GLU A 58 2.47 -2.22 8.79
C GLU A 58 2.46 -3.62 9.41
N ALA A 59 1.97 -3.75 10.64
CA ALA A 59 1.84 -5.03 11.33
C ALA A 59 0.76 -5.94 10.72
N SER A 60 -0.26 -5.37 10.08
CA SER A 60 -1.40 -6.10 9.51
C SER A 60 -1.18 -6.54 8.06
N MET A 61 -0.12 -6.06 7.40
CA MET A 61 0.13 -6.34 5.99
C MET A 61 0.96 -7.61 5.80
N PRO A 62 0.60 -8.49 4.84
CA PRO A 62 1.42 -9.64 4.51
C PRO A 62 2.75 -9.21 3.87
N PRO A 63 3.81 -10.03 4.05
CA PRO A 63 5.09 -9.79 3.41
C PRO A 63 4.96 -9.80 1.89
N VAL A 64 5.80 -9.02 1.21
CA VAL A 64 5.81 -8.93 -0.26
C VAL A 64 6.50 -10.16 -0.84
N ASP A 65 5.80 -10.90 -1.71
CA ASP A 65 6.39 -11.97 -2.50
C ASP A 65 6.98 -11.40 -3.80
N CYS A 66 8.28 -11.09 -3.78
CA CYS A 66 8.97 -10.51 -4.93
C CYS A 66 9.11 -11.48 -6.12
N SER A 67 8.95 -12.79 -5.92
CA SER A 67 8.98 -13.77 -7.01
C SER A 67 7.80 -13.62 -7.96
N LYS A 68 6.69 -13.03 -7.49
CA LYS A 68 5.49 -12.75 -8.30
C LYS A 68 5.50 -11.35 -8.94
N ALA A 69 6.54 -10.55 -8.67
CA ALA A 69 6.66 -9.22 -9.25
C ALA A 69 7.12 -9.28 -10.72
N GLN A 70 6.77 -8.27 -11.53
CA GLN A 70 7.29 -8.17 -12.92
C GLN A 70 8.80 -8.17 -12.99
N ASN A 71 9.42 -7.58 -11.98
CA ASN A 71 10.85 -7.43 -11.87
C ASN A 71 11.24 -7.77 -10.43
N PRO A 72 11.56 -9.04 -10.15
CA PRO A 72 11.92 -9.50 -8.82
C PRO A 72 13.11 -8.73 -8.22
N GLN A 73 14.13 -8.42 -9.03
CA GLN A 73 15.31 -7.68 -8.58
C GLN A 73 14.98 -6.27 -8.08
N THR A 74 14.06 -5.57 -8.76
CA THR A 74 13.62 -4.23 -8.34
C THR A 74 12.75 -4.29 -7.10
N CYS A 75 11.90 -5.32 -6.98
CA CYS A 75 11.11 -5.57 -5.80
C CYS A 75 11.99 -5.83 -4.57
N GLU A 76 12.94 -6.75 -4.67
CA GLU A 76 13.86 -7.07 -3.57
C GLU A 76 14.69 -5.87 -3.15
N ALA A 77 15.18 -5.07 -4.11
CA ALA A 77 15.91 -3.85 -3.81
C ALA A 77 15.04 -2.83 -3.06
N ALA A 78 13.76 -2.70 -3.43
CA ALA A 78 12.81 -1.85 -2.73
C ALA A 78 12.52 -2.36 -1.30
N GLU A 79 12.33 -3.66 -1.12
CA GLU A 79 12.12 -4.27 0.20
C GLU A 79 13.36 -4.11 1.10
N LYS A 80 14.57 -4.28 0.56
CA LYS A 80 15.82 -3.99 1.28
C LYS A 80 15.91 -2.52 1.70
N ALA A 81 15.61 -1.60 0.79
CA ALA A 81 15.60 -0.16 1.09
C ALA A 81 14.58 0.19 2.19
N LYS A 82 13.39 -0.40 2.17
CA LYS A 82 12.37 -0.20 3.22
C LYS A 82 12.86 -0.68 4.58
N LYS A 83 13.52 -1.84 4.65
CA LYS A 83 14.12 -2.36 5.90
C LYS A 83 15.18 -1.41 6.46
N VAL A 84 16.08 -0.92 5.61
CA VAL A 84 17.13 0.05 6.01
C VAL A 84 16.51 1.38 6.47
N CYS A 85 15.47 1.84 5.78
CA CYS A 85 14.80 3.10 6.08
C CYS A 85 13.67 2.97 7.12
N ALA A 86 13.55 1.82 7.79
CA ALA A 86 12.53 1.59 8.80
C ALA A 86 12.59 2.66 9.90
N GLY A 87 11.42 3.05 10.42
CA GLY A 87 11.30 4.10 11.46
C GLY A 87 11.41 5.54 10.95
N LYS A 88 11.89 5.79 9.73
CA LYS A 88 11.86 7.13 9.12
C LYS A 88 10.45 7.47 8.61
N THR A 89 10.09 8.75 8.61
CA THR A 89 8.80 9.22 8.10
C THR A 89 8.96 10.47 7.22
N GLY A 90 7.90 10.83 6.49
CA GLY A 90 7.85 12.09 5.75
C GLY A 90 8.99 12.26 4.73
N LYS A 91 9.67 13.41 4.78
CA LYS A 91 10.75 13.77 3.85
C LYS A 91 11.99 12.88 4.05
N ASP A 92 12.29 12.50 5.29
CA ASP A 92 13.46 11.68 5.61
C ASP A 92 13.33 10.26 5.07
N LEU A 93 12.12 9.69 5.14
CA LEU A 93 11.83 8.40 4.50
C LEU A 93 12.05 8.48 2.98
N LYS A 94 11.54 9.54 2.33
CA LYS A 94 11.68 9.71 0.88
C LYS A 94 13.15 9.85 0.48
N THR A 95 13.91 10.66 1.19
CA THR A 95 15.35 10.83 0.97
C THR A 95 16.09 9.51 1.16
N CYS A 96 15.82 8.80 2.26
CA CYS A 96 16.46 7.52 2.55
C CYS A 96 16.16 6.48 1.45
N LEU A 97 14.89 6.27 1.11
CA LEU A 97 14.51 5.30 0.07
C LEU A 97 15.14 5.63 -1.27
N ARG A 98 15.18 6.93 -1.64
CA ARG A 98 15.83 7.37 -2.86
C ARG A 98 17.31 7.01 -2.84
N ASP A 99 18.02 7.30 -1.77
CA ASP A 99 19.46 7.08 -1.68
C ASP A 99 19.80 5.57 -1.59
N GLU A 100 18.90 4.76 -1.02
CA GLU A 100 19.07 3.31 -0.87
C GLU A 100 18.78 2.51 -2.15
N LEU A 101 18.00 3.06 -3.09
CA LEU A 101 17.71 2.38 -4.35
C LEU A 101 18.97 2.21 -5.23
N PRO A 102 19.16 1.03 -5.86
CA PRO A 102 20.41 0.67 -6.54
C PRO A 102 20.79 1.60 -7.70
N ARG A 103 19.80 2.19 -8.38
CA ARG A 103 20.03 3.18 -9.45
C ARG A 103 20.75 4.43 -8.92
N ASN A 104 20.38 4.90 -7.73
CA ASN A 104 20.93 6.10 -7.13
C ASN A 104 22.25 5.85 -6.42
N LYS A 105 22.44 4.68 -5.80
CA LYS A 105 23.76 4.26 -5.29
C LYS A 105 24.82 4.25 -6.39
N ARG A 106 24.52 3.62 -7.54
CA ARG A 106 25.43 3.60 -8.69
C ARG A 106 25.72 5.00 -9.23
N LYS A 107 24.71 5.87 -9.31
CA LYS A 107 24.90 7.27 -9.73
C LYS A 107 25.79 8.05 -8.76
N LYS A 108 25.52 7.94 -7.46
CA LYS A 108 26.30 8.60 -6.39
C LYS A 108 27.75 8.13 -6.39
N GLN A 109 27.98 6.83 -6.55
CA GLN A 109 29.32 6.25 -6.68
C GLN A 109 30.07 6.83 -7.88
N ARG A 110 29.45 6.83 -9.08
CA ARG A 110 30.05 7.40 -10.29
C ARG A 110 30.36 8.89 -10.18
N SER A 111 29.49 9.67 -9.54
CA SER A 111 29.75 11.10 -9.30
C SER A 111 30.83 11.33 -8.24
N GLY A 112 30.95 10.43 -7.25
CA GLY A 112 31.98 10.49 -6.23
C GLY A 112 33.37 10.19 -6.78
N THR A 113 33.50 9.14 -7.60
CA THR A 113 34.76 8.82 -8.29
C THR A 113 35.13 9.88 -9.32
N ALA A 114 34.17 10.43 -10.08
CA ALA A 114 34.43 11.53 -10.99
C ALA A 114 34.92 12.80 -10.27
N LYS A 115 34.38 13.08 -9.07
CA LYS A 115 34.80 14.23 -8.25
C LYS A 115 36.16 14.01 -7.56
N ALA A 116 36.49 12.76 -7.19
CA ALA A 116 37.77 12.41 -6.59
C ALA A 116 38.92 12.37 -7.61
N ALA A 117 38.65 12.05 -8.88
CA ALA A 117 39.65 12.07 -9.95
C ALA A 117 39.92 13.46 -10.54
N ALA A 118 39.11 14.46 -10.16
CA ALA A 118 39.23 15.86 -10.60
C ALA A 118 39.90 16.78 -9.55
N LYS A 119 40.46 16.19 -8.49
CA LYS A 119 41.19 16.88 -7.41
C LYS A 119 42.59 16.29 -7.31
#